data_AF-A0A2W1JIR2-F1
#
_entry.id   AF-A0A2W1JIR2-F1
#
_cell.length_a   1.000
_cell.length_b   1.000
_cell.length_c   1.000
_cell.angle_alpha   90.00
_cell.angle_beta   90.00
_cell.angle_gamma   90.00
#
_symmetry.space_group_name_H-M   'P 1'
#
loop_
_entity.id
_entity.type
_entity.pdbx_description
1 polymer ?
#
loop_
_entity_poly.entity_id
_entity_poly.type
_entity_poly.pdbx_seq_one_letter_code
_entity_poly.pdbx_strand_id
1 'polypeptide(L)' 'MKSLEGKVAIVTGSSKGIGRAIATQLSQDGAAVVINYAHSAELSTK' A
#
# COMPACT_ATOMS: atom_id res chain seq x y z
N MET A 1 -2.83 16.09 16.10
CA MET A 1 -1.71 15.14 16.15
C MET A 1 -2.09 13.94 15.30
N LYS A 2 -1.23 13.50 14.38
CA LYS A 2 -1.52 12.36 13.51
C LYS A 2 -1.22 11.05 14.27
N SER A 3 -2.14 10.09 14.25
CA SER A 3 -2.10 8.90 15.13
C SER A 3 -0.91 7.97 14.87
N LEU A 4 -0.36 7.99 13.66
CA LEU A 4 0.73 7.12 13.21
C LEU A 4 2.01 7.89 12.83
N GLU A 5 2.14 9.13 13.30
CA GLU A 5 3.30 9.96 13.01
C GLU A 5 4.61 9.27 13.48
N GLY A 6 5.60 9.22 12.59
CA GLY A 6 6.89 8.56 12.83
C GLY A 6 6.85 7.02 12.78
N LYS A 7 5.73 6.41 12.38
CA LYS A 7 5.62 4.96 12.18
C LYS A 7 5.82 4.59 10.71
N VAL A 8 6.26 3.35 10.48
CA VAL A 8 6.38 2.76 9.14
C VAL A 8 5.38 1.62 9.01
N ALA A 9 4.65 1.57 7.90
CA ALA A 9 3.68 0.51 7.61
C ALA A 9 3.96 -0.12 6.24
N ILE A 10 3.89 -1.45 6.16
CA ILE A 10 4.02 -2.20 4.90
C ILE A 10 2.65 -2.73 4.50
N VAL A 11 2.20 -2.41 3.28
CA VAL A 11 0.91 -2.85 2.76
C VAL A 11 1.09 -3.68 1.50
N THR A 12 0.79 -4.97 1.60
CA THR A 12 0.74 -5.90 0.45
C THR A 12 -0.64 -5.88 -0.22
N GLY A 13 -0.70 -6.20 -1.51
CA GLY A 13 -1.95 -6.17 -2.27
C GLY A 13 -2.55 -4.75 -2.42
N SER A 14 -1.70 -3.71 -2.38
CA SER A 14 -2.12 -2.30 -2.33
C SER A 14 -2.44 -1.67 -3.70
N SER A 15 -2.42 -2.45 -4.79
CA SER A 15 -2.69 -1.92 -6.14
C SER A 15 -4.14 -1.47 -6.34
N LYS A 16 -5.11 -2.11 -5.67
CA LYS A 16 -6.54 -1.82 -5.83
C LYS A 16 -7.37 -2.23 -4.61
N GLY A 17 -8.64 -1.84 -4.63
CA GLY A 17 -9.63 -2.22 -3.62
C GLY A 17 -9.21 -1.81 -2.20
N ILE A 18 -9.38 -2.75 -1.27
CA ILE A 18 -9.17 -2.51 0.17
C ILE A 18 -7.70 -2.18 0.48
N GLY A 19 -6.74 -2.87 -0.15
CA GLY A 19 -5.31 -2.61 0.10
C GLY A 19 -4.90 -1.17 -0.23
N ARG A 20 -5.46 -0.60 -1.31
CA ARG A 20 -5.24 0.81 -1.66
C ARG A 20 -5.87 1.77 -0.63
N ALA A 21 -7.09 1.47 -0.20
CA ALA A 21 -7.78 2.29 0.80
C ALA A 21 -7.02 2.31 2.13
N ILE A 22 -6.53 1.15 2.58
CA ILE A 22 -5.71 1.02 3.79
C ILE A 22 -4.41 1.82 3.66
N ALA A 23 -3.66 1.63 2.57
CA ALA A 23 -2.40 2.37 2.36
C ALA A 23 -2.62 3.89 2.37
N THR A 24 -3.73 4.34 1.79
CA THR A 24 -4.11 5.75 1.76
C THR A 24 -4.45 6.28 3.16
N GLN A 25 -5.24 5.54 3.94
CA GLN A 25 -5.59 5.95 5.30
C GLN A 25 -4.37 6.00 6.22
N LEU A 26 -3.50 4.99 6.16
CA LEU A 26 -2.27 4.94 6.97
C LEU A 26 -1.35 6.13 6.68
N SER A 27 -1.25 6.56 5.41
CA SER A 27 -0.48 7.74 5.04
C SER A 27 -1.12 9.04 5.54
N GLN A 28 -2.45 9.16 5.47
CA GLN A 28 -3.17 10.31 6.03
C GLN A 28 -2.96 10.43 7.54
N ASP A 29 -2.96 9.29 8.23
CA ASP A 29 -2.71 9.14 9.66
C ASP A 29 -1.23 9.37 10.05
N GLY A 30 -0.35 9.63 9.08
CA GLY A 30 1.03 10.10 9.30
C GLY A 30 2.10 9.02 9.24
N ALA A 31 1.76 7.79 8.85
CA ALA A 31 2.75 6.74 8.65
C ALA A 31 3.52 6.95 7.33
N ALA A 32 4.80 6.57 7.33
CA ALA A 32 5.53 6.27 6.10
C ALA A 32 5.09 4.90 5.59
N VAL A 33 4.51 4.84 4.39
CA VAL A 33 3.89 3.61 3.86
C VAL A 33 4.71 3.03 2.73
N VAL A 34 5.09 1.76 2.87
CA VAL A 34 5.70 0.94 1.82
C VAL A 34 4.61 0.11 1.16
N ILE A 35 4.46 0.25 -0.15
CA ILE A 35 3.46 -0.46 -0.95
C ILE A 35 4.12 -1.59 -1.73
N ASN A 36 3.52 -2.79 -1.64
CA ASN A 36 3.90 -3.95 -2.44
C ASN A 36 2.65 -4.58 -3.07
N TYR A 37 2.73 -4.97 -4.34
CA TYR A 37 1.69 -5.73 -5.01
C TYR A 37 2.32 -6.68 -6.03
N ALA A 38 1.71 -7.86 -6.19
CA ALA A 38 2.14 -8.79 -7.22
C ALA A 38 1.68 -8.25 -8.58
N HIS A 39 2.63 -8.02 -9.48
CA HIS A 39 2.35 -7.92 -10.91
C HIS A 39 2.43 -9.35 -11.45
N SER A 40 1.29 -9.97 -11.79
CA SER A 40 1.35 -11.08 -12.74
C SER A 40 1.74 -10.44 -14.07
N ALA A 41 3.04 -10.51 -14.41
CA ALA A 41 3.43 -10.43 -15.80
C ALA A 41 2.73 -11.61 -16.48
N GLU A 42 1.56 -11.35 -17.06
CA GLU A 42 0.97 -12.27 -18.01
C GLU A 42 2.03 -12.43 -19.11
N LEU A 43 2.73 -13.56 -19.08
CA LEU A 43 3.51 -14.06 -20.20
C LEU A 43 2.51 -14.38 -21.31
N SER A 44 2.01 -13.33 -21.95
CA SER A 44 1.37 -13.42 -23.26
C SER A 44 2.49 -13.77 -24.22
N THR A 45 2.70 -15.07 -24.38
CA THR A 45 3.58 -15.64 -25.40
C THR A 45 2.95 -15.25 -26.73
N LYS A 46 3.54 -14.25 -27.40
CA LYS A 46 3.32 -13.99 -28.83
C LYS A 46 4.32 -14.80 -29.64
#